data_AF-A0A497HAK4-F1
#
_entry.id   AF-A0A497HAK4-F1
#
_cell.length_a   1.000
_cell.length_b   1.000
_cell.length_c   1.000
_cell.angle_alpha   90.00
_cell.angle_beta   90.00
_cell.angle_gamma   90.00
#
_symmetry.space_group_name_H-M   'P 1'
#
loop_
_entity.id
_entity.type
_entity.pdbx_description
1 polymer ?
#
loop_
_entity_poly.entity_id
_entity_poly.type
_entity_poly.pdbx_seq_one_letter_code
_entity_poly.pdbx_strand_id
1 'polypeptide(L)'
;MNRPYIIVNCAMSADGKISLPSRKQFRISSEEDIARVHRLRNSCDAILVGIETVLNDNPKLTVKEKYVEKPKQPTRIILDTHCRTPIDALAVKGEIETLIITAEETKCDKKYGENVKIISCSTTEEGFID
;
A
#
# COMPACT_ATOMS: atom_id res chain seq x y z
N MET A 1 -9.48 18.58 -15.11
CA MET A 1 -9.15 18.01 -13.79
C MET A 1 -7.82 17.31 -13.91
N ASN A 2 -6.84 17.58 -13.04
CA ASN A 2 -5.49 17.00 -13.11
C ASN A 2 -5.17 16.13 -11.89
N ARG A 3 -6.20 15.51 -11.28
CA ARG A 3 -6.06 14.66 -10.10
C ARG A 3 -6.39 13.20 -10.47
N PRO A 4 -5.69 12.21 -9.89
CA PRO A 4 -5.99 10.80 -10.14
C PRO A 4 -7.43 10.44 -9.74
N TYR A 5 -8.03 9.47 -10.44
CA TYR A 5 -9.28 8.85 -10.02
C TYR A 5 -9.00 7.85 -8.90
N ILE A 6 -9.70 7.97 -7.77
CA ILE A 6 -9.43 7.19 -6.56
C ILE A 6 -10.55 6.17 -6.32
N ILE A 7 -10.15 4.91 -6.09
CA ILE A 7 -11.04 3.84 -5.66
C ILE A 7 -10.64 3.41 -4.25
N VAL A 8 -11.57 3.53 -3.30
CA VAL A 8 -11.38 3.01 -1.94
C VAL A 8 -11.96 1.60 -1.87
N ASN A 9 -11.14 0.63 -1.48
CA ASN A 9 -11.58 -0.75 -1.27
C ASN A 9 -11.30 -1.18 0.17
N CYS A 10 -12.32 -1.75 0.83
CA CYS A 10 -12.23 -2.23 2.19
C CYS A 10 -13.02 -3.54 2.34
N ALA A 11 -12.46 -4.52 3.06
CA ALA A 11 -13.19 -5.69 3.52
C ALA A 11 -13.57 -5.46 5.00
N MET A 12 -14.83 -5.70 5.33
CA MET A 12 -15.35 -5.48 6.68
C MET A 12 -16.23 -6.65 7.14
N SER A 13 -16.24 -6.90 8.45
CA SER A 13 -17.23 -7.77 9.07
C SER A 13 -18.64 -7.17 8.98
N ALA A 14 -19.66 -7.96 9.26
CA ALA A 14 -21.06 -7.51 9.21
C ALA A 14 -21.37 -6.36 10.20
N ASP A 15 -20.61 -6.24 11.28
CA ASP A 15 -20.67 -5.16 12.27
C ASP A 15 -19.71 -3.99 11.96
N GLY A 16 -19.13 -3.95 10.75
CA GLY A 16 -18.35 -2.82 10.24
C GLY A 16 -16.90 -2.74 10.74
N LYS A 17 -16.33 -3.85 11.23
CA LYS A 17 -14.93 -3.89 11.67
C LYS A 17 -14.01 -4.34 10.55
N ILE A 18 -12.86 -3.69 10.46
CA ILE A 18 -11.88 -3.92 9.38
C ILE A 18 -10.60 -4.60 9.89
N SER A 19 -10.44 -4.72 11.20
CA SER A 19 -9.31 -5.37 11.85
C SER A 19 -9.69 -5.88 13.24
N LEU A 20 -8.87 -6.81 13.76
CA LEU A 20 -8.97 -7.24 15.15
C LEU A 20 -8.36 -6.17 16.09
N PRO A 21 -8.85 -6.03 17.33
CA PRO A 21 -8.23 -5.17 18.35
C PRO A 21 -6.75 -5.51 18.61
N SER A 22 -6.38 -6.77 18.45
CA SER A 22 -5.02 -7.26 18.59
C SER A 22 -4.10 -6.90 17.42
N ARG A 23 -4.62 -6.27 16.36
CA ARG A 23 -3.94 -5.96 15.10
C ARG A 23 -3.27 -7.16 14.42
N LYS A 24 -3.68 -8.38 14.79
CA LYS A 24 -3.26 -9.59 14.10
C LYS A 24 -3.97 -9.68 12.76
N GLN A 25 -3.23 -10.14 11.76
CA GLN A 25 -3.78 -10.42 10.44
C GLN A 25 -4.97 -11.39 10.56
N PHE A 26 -6.13 -10.96 10.07
CA PHE A 26 -7.34 -11.75 10.06
C PHE A 26 -8.00 -11.65 8.69
N ARG A 27 -8.44 -12.79 8.17
CA ARG A 27 -9.04 -12.86 6.84
C ARG A 27 -10.55 -12.66 6.94
N ILE A 28 -11.02 -11.52 6.44
CA ILE A 28 -12.45 -11.21 6.29
C ILE A 28 -12.97 -11.70 4.93
N SER A 29 -12.21 -11.48 3.86
CA SER A 29 -12.61 -11.75 2.48
C SER A 29 -12.67 -13.24 2.10
N SER A 30 -13.68 -13.62 1.32
CA SER A 30 -13.77 -14.91 0.64
C SER A 30 -12.76 -15.01 -0.53
N GLU A 31 -12.59 -16.18 -1.14
CA GLU A 31 -11.76 -16.31 -2.36
C GLU A 31 -12.31 -15.50 -3.53
N GLU A 32 -13.64 -15.40 -3.66
CA GLU A 32 -14.29 -14.61 -4.71
C GLU A 32 -13.96 -13.12 -4.56
N ASP A 33 -14.03 -12.59 -3.34
CA ASP A 33 -13.69 -11.20 -3.06
C ASP A 33 -12.19 -10.92 -3.30
N ILE A 34 -11.31 -11.86 -2.93
CA ILE A 34 -9.88 -11.75 -3.25
C ILE A 34 -9.66 -11.70 -4.76
N ALA A 35 -10.32 -12.56 -5.53
CA ALA A 35 -10.23 -12.54 -6.99
C ALA A 35 -10.72 -11.21 -7.57
N ARG A 36 -11.83 -10.66 -7.04
CA ARG A 36 -12.35 -9.34 -7.39
C ARG A 36 -11.33 -8.23 -7.12
N VAL A 37 -10.71 -8.21 -5.94
CA VAL A 37 -9.68 -7.22 -5.59
C VAL A 37 -8.45 -7.33 -6.49
N HIS A 38 -8.04 -8.55 -6.87
CA HIS A 38 -6.93 -8.72 -7.81
C HIS A 38 -7.26 -8.19 -9.21
N ARG A 39 -8.49 -8.39 -9.70
CA ARG A 39 -8.95 -7.78 -10.96
C ARG A 39 -8.98 -6.25 -10.85
N LEU A 40 -9.45 -5.70 -9.73
CA LEU A 40 -9.46 -4.26 -9.48
C LEU A 40 -8.04 -3.67 -9.46
N ARG A 41 -7.10 -4.32 -8.77
CA ARG A 41 -5.68 -3.91 -8.76
C ARG A 41 -5.09 -3.91 -10.16
N ASN A 42 -5.46 -4.88 -10.99
CA ASN A 42 -4.99 -4.99 -12.36
C ASN A 42 -5.53 -3.89 -13.29
N SER A 43 -6.64 -3.25 -12.92
CA SER A 43 -7.22 -2.13 -13.67
C SER A 43 -6.76 -0.76 -13.17
N CYS A 44 -5.90 -0.71 -12.15
CA CYS A 44 -5.39 0.54 -11.57
C CYS A 44 -3.92 0.72 -11.95
N ASP A 45 -3.49 1.98 -12.07
CA ASP A 45 -2.08 2.31 -12.31
C ASP A 45 -1.24 2.20 -11.02
N ALA A 46 -1.87 2.41 -9.86
CA ALA A 46 -1.21 2.38 -8.56
C ALA A 46 -2.07 1.75 -7.46
N ILE A 47 -1.40 1.23 -6.41
CA ILE A 47 -2.01 0.81 -5.15
C ILE A 47 -1.41 1.65 -4.03
N LEU A 48 -2.26 2.31 -3.24
CA LEU A 48 -1.85 3.13 -2.11
C LEU A 48 -2.24 2.48 -0.79
N VAL A 49 -1.32 2.47 0.18
CA VAL A 49 -1.58 2.09 1.58
C VAL A 49 -0.89 3.06 2.54
N GLY A 50 -1.39 3.11 3.78
CA GLY A 50 -0.66 3.74 4.88
C GLY A 50 0.41 2.82 5.45
N ILE A 51 1.42 3.42 6.08
CA ILE A 51 2.52 2.71 6.75
C ILE A 51 2.04 1.67 7.78
N GLU A 52 0.98 1.94 8.53
CA GLU A 52 0.46 0.99 9.52
C GLU A 52 0.03 -0.34 8.88
N THR A 53 -0.47 -0.32 7.64
CA THR A 53 -0.78 -1.55 6.90
C THR A 53 0.49 -2.35 6.60
N VAL A 54 1.59 -1.67 6.24
CA VAL A 54 2.87 -2.34 5.97
C VAL A 54 3.43 -2.97 7.24
N LEU A 55 3.38 -2.26 8.37
CA LEU A 55 3.89 -2.74 9.64
C LEU A 55 3.09 -3.92 10.20
N ASN A 56 1.76 -3.89 10.05
CA ASN A 56 0.89 -4.92 10.64
C ASN A 56 0.70 -6.15 9.72
N ASP A 57 0.61 -5.95 8.39
CA ASP A 57 0.27 -7.03 7.45
C ASP A 57 1.42 -7.44 6.51
N ASN A 58 2.47 -6.65 6.41
CA ASN A 58 3.62 -6.84 5.50
C ASN A 58 3.21 -7.32 4.08
N PRO A 59 2.32 -6.60 3.37
CA PRO A 59 1.75 -7.10 2.12
C PRO A 59 2.74 -6.99 0.95
N LYS A 60 2.56 -7.83 -0.08
CA LYS A 60 3.29 -7.69 -1.36
C LYS A 60 2.75 -6.58 -2.25
N LEU A 61 1.44 -6.28 -2.13
CA LEU A 61 0.68 -5.34 -2.97
C LEU A 61 0.80 -5.63 -4.47
N THR A 62 0.68 -6.91 -4.85
CA THR A 62 0.79 -7.36 -6.24
C THR A 62 -0.52 -7.92 -6.78
N VAL A 63 -0.59 -8.05 -8.11
CA VAL A 63 -1.58 -8.86 -8.82
C VAL A 63 -1.03 -10.27 -9.00
N LYS A 64 -1.81 -11.30 -8.63
CA LYS A 64 -1.39 -12.71 -8.76
C LYS A 64 -1.99 -13.32 -10.02
N GLU A 65 -1.16 -14.03 -10.79
CA GLU A 65 -1.55 -14.71 -12.05
C GLU A 65 -2.74 -15.66 -11.87
N LYS A 66 -2.85 -16.31 -10.70
CA LYS A 66 -3.99 -17.21 -10.41
C LYS A 66 -5.37 -16.54 -10.46
N TYR A 67 -5.43 -15.21 -10.42
CA TYR A 67 -6.68 -14.46 -10.48
C TYR A 67 -6.83 -13.62 -11.76
N VAL A 68 -5.74 -13.44 -12.53
CA VAL A 68 -5.68 -12.59 -13.72
C VAL A 68 -4.68 -13.18 -14.70
N GLU A 69 -5.11 -13.50 -15.92
CA GLU A 69 -4.31 -14.20 -16.94
C GLU A 69 -3.05 -13.44 -17.37
N LYS A 70 -3.09 -12.10 -17.40
CA LYS A 70 -1.97 -11.23 -17.77
C LYS A 70 -1.82 -10.10 -16.75
N PRO A 71 -1.23 -10.38 -15.57
CA PRO A 71 -1.20 -9.41 -14.50
C PRO A 71 -0.23 -8.26 -14.82
N LYS A 72 -0.76 -7.05 -14.82
CA LYS A 72 0.03 -5.82 -14.75
C LYS A 72 0.26 -5.50 -13.28
N GLN A 73 1.51 -5.24 -12.90
CA GLN A 73 1.84 -4.84 -11.54
C GLN A 73 1.71 -3.33 -11.42
N PRO A 74 0.76 -2.81 -10.62
CA PRO A 74 0.62 -1.39 -10.39
C PRO A 74 1.78 -0.85 -9.54
N THR A 75 2.12 0.42 -9.71
CA THR A 75 3.08 1.11 -8.82
C THR A 75 2.56 1.07 -7.39
N ARG A 76 3.44 0.76 -6.44
CA ARG A 76 3.08 0.70 -5.01
C ARG A 76 3.35 2.06 -4.39
N ILE A 77 2.40 2.60 -3.63
CA ILE A 77 2.54 3.88 -2.92
C ILE A 77 2.32 3.63 -1.43
N ILE A 78 3.29 4.03 -0.62
CA ILE A 78 3.24 3.90 0.83
C ILE A 78 3.28 5.31 1.42
N LEU A 79 2.22 5.68 2.14
CA LEU A 79 2.19 6.92 2.92
C LEU A 79 2.84 6.70 4.27
N ASP A 80 4.00 7.31 4.48
CA ASP A 80 4.86 7.08 5.64
C ASP A 80 5.56 8.37 6.06
N THR A 81 4.81 9.24 6.75
CA THR A 81 5.29 10.54 7.26
C THR A 81 6.70 10.49 7.81
N HIS A 82 7.02 9.45 8.62
CA HIS A 82 8.23 9.35 9.43
C HIS A 82 9.27 8.33 8.93
N CYS A 83 9.21 7.90 7.66
CA CYS A 83 10.16 6.91 7.09
C CYS A 83 10.28 5.63 7.95
N ARG A 84 9.16 5.10 8.46
CA ARG A 84 9.11 3.88 9.29
C ARG A 84 9.11 2.58 8.48
N THR A 85 8.88 2.62 7.17
CA THR A 85 8.83 1.46 6.27
C THR A 85 10.11 0.61 6.45
N PRO A 86 10.00 -0.68 6.80
CA PRO A 86 11.18 -1.54 6.92
C PRO A 86 11.82 -1.80 5.55
N ILE A 87 13.16 -1.80 5.48
CA ILE A 87 13.90 -2.09 4.24
C ILE A 87 13.68 -3.51 3.73
N ASP A 88 13.21 -4.40 4.61
CA ASP A 88 12.94 -5.80 4.32
C ASP A 88 11.45 -6.09 4.09
N ALA A 89 10.58 -5.08 4.12
CA ALA A 89 9.15 -5.24 3.86
C ALA A 89 8.90 -5.79 2.45
N LEU A 90 7.87 -6.64 2.31
CA LEU A 90 7.55 -7.28 1.04
C LEU A 90 7.12 -6.28 -0.04
N ALA A 91 6.53 -5.16 0.37
CA ALA A 91 6.09 -4.08 -0.51
C ALA A 91 7.25 -3.26 -1.10
N VAL A 92 8.48 -3.38 -0.60
CA VAL A 92 9.65 -2.64 -1.14
C VAL A 92 10.65 -3.54 -1.87
N LYS A 93 10.50 -4.86 -1.76
CA LYS A 93 11.34 -5.85 -2.44
C LYS A 93 10.93 -6.07 -3.90
N GLY A 94 11.88 -6.62 -4.67
CA GLY A 94 11.70 -7.02 -6.07
C GLY A 94 11.90 -5.87 -7.05
N GLU A 95 11.28 -5.98 -8.22
CA GLU A 95 11.50 -5.05 -9.34
C GLU A 95 10.34 -4.06 -9.52
N ILE A 96 9.24 -4.22 -8.79
CA ILE A 96 8.05 -3.37 -8.93
C ILE A 96 8.33 -2.00 -8.31
N GLU A 97 8.09 -0.94 -9.08
CA GLU A 97 8.26 0.43 -8.62
C GLU A 97 7.45 0.71 -7.35
N THR A 98 8.10 1.33 -6.38
CA THR A 98 7.50 1.67 -5.09
C THR A 98 7.86 3.09 -4.69
N LEU A 99 6.84 3.89 -4.46
CA LEU A 99 6.96 5.26 -3.96
C LEU A 99 6.71 5.24 -2.45
N ILE A 100 7.64 5.77 -1.68
CA ILE A 100 7.45 6.02 -0.25
C ILE A 100 7.31 7.53 -0.10
N ILE A 101 6.13 7.99 0.34
CA ILE A 101 5.86 9.40 0.55
C ILE A 101 6.15 9.71 2.02
N THR A 102 7.06 10.65 2.28
CA THR A 102 7.46 11.09 3.61
C THR A 102 7.19 12.58 3.79
N ALA A 103 7.22 13.06 5.03
CA ALA A 103 7.22 14.49 5.28
C ALA A 103 8.54 15.14 4.83
N GLU A 104 8.51 16.42 4.45
CA GLU A 104 9.70 17.18 4.03
C GLU A 104 10.76 17.29 5.13
N GLU A 105 10.32 17.45 6.37
CA GLU A 105 11.17 17.51 7.56
C GLU A 105 11.75 16.16 7.97
N THR A 106 11.25 15.06 7.39
CA THR A 106 11.69 13.71 7.75
C THR A 106 12.95 13.32 7.00
N LYS A 107 14.05 13.18 7.75
CA LYS A 107 15.29 12.60 7.24
C LYS A 107 15.17 11.07 7.14
N CYS A 108 15.29 10.54 5.92
CA CYS A 108 15.22 9.10 5.65
C CYS A 108 16.58 8.56 5.21
N ASP A 109 17.38 8.05 6.15
CA ASP A 109 18.72 7.48 5.88
C ASP A 109 18.68 5.99 5.44
N LYS A 110 17.48 5.43 5.27
CA LYS A 110 17.28 4.03 4.88
C LYS A 110 17.66 3.79 3.43
N LYS A 111 18.39 2.70 3.18
CA LYS A 111 18.78 2.26 1.83
C LYS A 111 17.84 1.18 1.35
N TYR A 112 17.06 1.51 0.32
CA TYR A 112 16.17 0.58 -0.37
C TYR A 112 16.79 0.12 -1.70
N GLY A 113 16.13 -0.83 -2.38
CA GLY A 113 16.49 -1.21 -3.75
C GLY A 113 16.20 -0.10 -4.75
N GLU A 114 16.77 -0.21 -5.95
CA GLU A 114 16.64 0.77 -7.04
C GLU A 114 15.18 0.98 -7.50
N ASN A 115 14.32 0.00 -7.24
CA ASN A 115 12.88 0.07 -7.52
C ASN A 115 12.12 1.02 -6.56
N VAL A 116 12.76 1.52 -5.51
CA VAL A 116 12.12 2.37 -4.50
C VAL A 116 12.55 3.83 -4.66
N LYS A 117 11.58 4.73 -4.69
CA LYS A 117 11.80 6.18 -4.70
C LYS A 117 11.14 6.80 -3.48
N ILE A 118 11.90 7.62 -2.74
CA ILE A 118 11.37 8.39 -1.62
C ILE A 118 11.00 9.77 -2.16
N ILE A 119 9.77 10.21 -1.88
CA ILE A 119 9.25 11.51 -2.28
C ILE A 119 8.85 12.26 -1.01
N SER A 120 9.43 13.43 -0.81
CA SER A 120 9.05 14.34 0.28
C SER A 120 7.83 15.16 -0.11
N CYS A 121 6.91 15.37 0.83
CA CYS A 121 5.72 16.19 0.64
C CYS A 121 5.40 16.99 1.91
N SER A 122 4.69 18.10 1.74
CA SER A 122 4.21 18.93 2.84
C SER A 122 3.28 18.13 3.75
N THR A 123 3.24 18.52 5.02
CA THR A 123 2.35 17.96 6.01
C THR A 123 1.29 18.98 6.43
N THR A 124 0.11 18.47 6.78
CA THR A 124 -0.94 19.20 7.50
C THR A 124 -0.47 19.55 8.92
N GLU A 125 -1.18 20.46 9.60
CA GLU A 125 -0.89 20.82 11.01
C GLU A 125 -0.91 19.61 11.96
N GLU A 126 -1.63 18.54 11.61
CA GLU A 126 -1.71 17.29 12.37
C GLU A 126 -0.60 16.27 12.01
N GLY A 127 0.33 16.62 11.10
CA GLY A 127 1.44 15.77 10.69
C GLY A 127 1.07 14.69 9.66
N PHE A 128 -0.12 14.77 9.05
CA PHE A 128 -0.47 13.91 7.91
C PHE A 128 0.05 14.50 6.61
N ILE A 129 0.45 13.63 5.68
CA ILE A 129 0.88 14.02 4.32
C ILE A 129 -0.31 14.66 3.59
N ASP A 130 -0.10 15.86 3.03
CA ASP A 130 -1.09 16.63 2.26
C ASP A 130 -1.09 16.27 0.75
#